data_AF-A0A6V7TLU3-F1
#
_entry.id   AF-A0A6V7TLU3-F1
#
_cell.length_a   1.000
_cell.length_b   1.000
_cell.length_c   1.000
_cell.angle_alpha   90.00
_cell.angle_beta   90.00
_cell.angle_gamma   90.00
#
_symmetry.space_group_name_H-M   'P 1'
#
loop_
_entity.id
_entity.type
_entity.pdbx_description
1 polymer ?
#
loop_
_entity_poly.entity_id
_entity_poly.type
_entity_poly.pdbx_seq_one_letter_code
_entity_poly.pdbx_strand_id
1 'polypeptide(L)'
;MLMLNILLEILLTGLGNLMFQFAALRVLAKHGIAYLLLPSDCKLRRAFNLDKKVLFIEAKQLQKLIVENTATNFEDCCKYIPSFNDKINWKDKYKNISIINGYFQSYRYFHPAHAQLILKNFNFLPGIVERANLILNDILVGNGRKIK
;
A
#
# COMPACT_ATOMS: atom_id res chain seq x y z
N MET A 1 -3.09 -2.87 24.30
CA MET A 1 -2.72 -3.98 23.39
C MET A 1 -3.40 -3.73 22.05
N LEU A 2 -2.72 -4.02 20.92
CA LEU A 2 -3.08 -3.77 19.51
C LEU A 2 -2.56 -2.45 18.91
N MET A 3 -1.48 -2.56 18.12
CA MET A 3 -1.17 -1.60 17.05
C MET A 3 -0.28 -2.28 16.00
N LEU A 4 -0.85 -3.24 15.26
CA LEU A 4 -0.18 -3.99 14.18
C LEU A 4 0.24 -3.04 13.04
N ASN A 5 1.36 -2.33 13.20
CA ASN A 5 1.89 -1.44 12.16
C ASN A 5 2.51 -2.32 11.07
N ILE A 6 1.74 -2.56 10.01
CA ILE A 6 2.21 -3.29 8.84
C ILE A 6 3.20 -2.39 8.10
N LEU A 7 4.48 -2.76 8.19
CA LEU A 7 5.55 -2.26 7.33
C LEU A 7 5.61 -3.13 6.08
N LEU A 8 5.44 -2.53 4.90
CA LEU A 8 5.64 -3.19 3.62
C LEU A 8 6.86 -2.62 2.91
N GLU A 9 7.77 -3.51 2.52
CA GLU A 9 8.76 -3.24 1.49
C GLU A 9 8.04 -3.30 0.13
N ILE A 10 7.68 -2.13 -0.40
CA ILE A 10 7.08 -2.02 -1.72
C ILE A 10 8.21 -2.02 -2.76
N LEU A 11 8.66 -3.22 -3.16
CA LEU A 11 9.66 -3.39 -4.23
C LEU A 11 9.04 -3.65 -5.61
N LEU A 12 7.71 -3.58 -5.75
CA LEU A 12 7.04 -3.82 -7.04
C LEU A 12 6.78 -2.53 -7.81
N THR A 13 7.26 -2.49 -9.05
CA THR A 13 7.36 -1.28 -9.86
C THR A 13 6.04 -0.83 -10.51
N GLY A 14 5.02 -1.69 -10.56
CA GLY A 14 3.72 -1.41 -11.22
C GLY A 14 2.59 -0.98 -10.27
N LEU A 15 1.86 0.09 -10.61
CA LEU A 15 0.76 0.64 -9.80
C LEU A 15 -0.32 -0.42 -9.47
N GLY A 16 -0.69 -1.27 -10.42
CA GLY A 16 -1.67 -2.33 -10.19
C GLY A 16 -1.24 -3.32 -9.10
N ASN A 17 0.02 -3.76 -9.12
CA ASN A 17 0.56 -4.62 -8.06
C ASN A 17 0.51 -3.94 -6.69
N LEU A 18 0.78 -2.63 -6.65
CA LEU A 18 0.66 -1.85 -5.41
C LEU A 18 -0.78 -1.81 -4.91
N MET A 19 -1.75 -1.62 -5.82
CA MET A 19 -3.17 -1.62 -5.46
C MET A 19 -3.58 -2.98 -4.89
N PHE A 20 -3.12 -4.09 -5.49
CA PHE A 20 -3.41 -5.43 -4.97
C PHE A 20 -2.81 -5.64 -3.58
N GLN A 21 -1.52 -5.34 -3.40
CA GLN A 21 -0.87 -5.46 -2.09
C GLN A 21 -1.53 -4.57 -1.04
N PHE A 22 -1.82 -3.32 -1.39
CA PHE A 22 -2.52 -2.39 -0.52
C PHE A 22 -3.86 -2.94 -0.05
N ALA A 23 -4.68 -3.44 -0.99
CA ALA A 23 -6.00 -3.95 -0.64
C ALA A 23 -5.91 -5.11 0.35
N ALA A 24 -4.99 -6.05 0.12
CA ALA A 24 -4.78 -7.16 1.03
C ALA A 24 -4.35 -6.71 2.43
N LEU A 25 -3.33 -5.86 2.51
CA LEU A 25 -2.83 -5.35 3.79
C LEU A 25 -3.87 -4.48 4.50
N ARG A 26 -4.67 -3.73 3.75
CA ARG A 26 -5.72 -2.87 4.32
C ARG A 26 -6.82 -3.69 4.98
N VAL A 27 -7.20 -4.83 4.39
CA VAL A 27 -8.14 -5.79 5.00
C VAL A 27 -7.55 -6.38 6.27
N LEU A 28 -6.29 -6.82 6.26
CA LEU A 28 -5.61 -7.34 7.45
C LEU A 28 -5.53 -6.29 8.57
N ALA A 29 -5.15 -5.06 8.23
CA ALA A 29 -5.12 -3.94 9.17
C ALA A 29 -6.50 -3.64 9.76
N LYS A 30 -7.59 -3.77 8.99
CA LYS A 30 -8.94 -3.59 9.52
C LYS A 30 -9.28 -4.63 10.59
N HIS A 31 -8.97 -5.90 10.35
CA HIS A 31 -9.23 -6.97 11.33
C HIS A 31 -8.40 -6.80 12.60
N GLY A 32 -7.15 -6.34 12.46
CA GLY A 32 -6.25 -6.07 13.59
C GLY A 32 -6.40 -4.68 14.25
N ILE A 33 -7.43 -3.89 13.89
CA ILE A 33 -7.62 -2.48 14.34
C ILE A 33 -6.31 -1.67 14.24
N ALA A 34 -5.66 -1.77 13.09
CA ALA A 34 -4.31 -1.30 12.90
C ALA A 34 -4.19 -0.21 11.83
N TYR A 35 -3.05 0.47 11.85
CA TYR A 35 -2.66 1.44 10.83
C TYR A 35 -1.74 0.75 9.82
N LEU A 36 -1.93 1.10 8.54
CA LEU A 36 -1.05 0.67 7.46
C LEU A 36 0.02 1.74 7.25
N LEU A 37 1.31 1.39 7.35
CA LEU A 37 2.40 2.33 7.17
C LEU A 37 3.07 2.13 5.81
N LEU A 38 3.06 3.16 4.97
CA LEU A 38 3.59 3.11 3.61
C LEU A 38 4.76 4.09 3.41
N PRO A 39 5.69 3.81 2.50
CA PRO A 39 6.65 4.79 2.04
C PRO A 39 5.95 6.04 1.49
N SER A 40 6.44 7.21 1.91
CA SER A 40 5.89 8.52 1.58
C SER A 40 6.02 8.87 0.10
N ASP A 41 6.92 8.20 -0.61
CA ASP A 41 7.20 8.30 -2.04
C ASP A 41 6.49 7.20 -2.86
N CYS A 42 5.64 6.38 -2.25
CA CYS A 42 4.91 5.34 -2.99
C CYS A 42 3.92 5.95 -4.00
N LYS A 43 3.74 5.27 -5.14
CA LYS A 43 2.85 5.75 -6.22
C LYS A 43 1.39 5.86 -5.76
N LEU A 44 0.95 5.03 -4.81
CA LEU A 44 -0.42 5.06 -4.28
C LEU A 44 -0.75 6.42 -3.64
N ARG A 45 0.18 6.99 -2.87
CA ARG A 45 0.00 8.32 -2.25
C ARG A 45 -0.20 9.42 -3.29
N ARG A 46 0.50 9.31 -4.42
CA ARG A 46 0.40 10.29 -5.50
C ARG A 46 -0.84 10.10 -6.37
N ALA A 47 -1.44 8.92 -6.35
CA ALA A 47 -2.55 8.55 -7.22
C ALA A 47 -3.91 8.68 -6.55
N PHE A 48 -4.01 8.29 -5.28
CA PHE A 48 -5.28 8.01 -4.63
C PHE A 48 -5.45 8.72 -3.28
N ASN A 49 -6.70 9.03 -2.96
CA ASN A 49 -7.13 9.50 -1.65
C ASN A 49 -7.30 8.30 -0.69
N LEU A 50 -6.18 7.81 -0.16
CA LEU A 50 -6.18 6.70 0.81
C LEU A 50 -6.82 7.13 2.14
N ASP A 51 -7.44 6.19 2.85
CA ASP A 51 -8.17 6.49 4.09
C ASP A 51 -7.23 6.87 5.26
N LYS A 52 -7.82 7.48 6.30
CA LYS A 52 -7.10 7.99 7.49
C LYS A 52 -6.37 6.95 8.34
N LYS A 53 -6.57 5.65 8.09
CA LYS A 53 -5.81 4.57 8.75
C LYS A 53 -4.54 4.21 7.98
N VAL A 54 -4.21 4.95 6.92
CA VAL A 54 -2.95 4.84 6.19
C VAL A 54 -2.04 5.99 6.59
N LEU A 55 -0.84 5.64 7.07
CA LEU A 55 0.20 6.58 7.47
C LEU A 55 1.37 6.51 6.48
N PHE A 56 2.14 7.58 6.41
CA PHE A 56 3.28 7.68 5.51
C PHE A 56 4.56 8.03 6.27
N ILE A 57 5.66 7.44 5.85
CA ILE A 57 7.00 7.64 6.43
C ILE A 57 8.04 7.66 5.31
N GLU A 58 9.12 8.41 5.49
CA GLU A 58 10.22 8.44 4.53
C GLU A 58 10.79 7.03 4.30
N ALA A 59 11.00 6.63 3.04
CA ALA A 59 11.45 5.29 2.69
C ALA A 59 12.77 4.91 3.39
N LYS A 60 13.72 5.85 3.48
CA LYS A 60 14.99 5.66 4.19
C LYS A 60 14.80 5.41 5.68
N GLN A 61 13.90 6.15 6.32
CA GLN A 61 13.57 5.96 7.74
C GLN A 61 12.87 4.62 7.95
N LEU A 62 12.00 4.22 7.02
CA LEU A 62 11.36 2.92 7.04
C LEU A 62 12.37 1.78 6.97
N GLN A 63 13.27 1.85 6.00
CA GLN A 63 14.32 0.87 5.79
C GLN A 63 15.25 0.80 7.01
N LYS A 64 15.64 1.95 7.56
CA LYS A 64 16.43 2.02 8.79
C LYS A 64 15.70 1.34 9.96
N LEU A 65 14.40 1.62 10.13
CA LEU A 65 13.59 0.99 11.16
C LEU A 65 13.51 -0.53 11.00
N ILE A 66 13.38 -1.04 9.76
CA ILE A 66 13.43 -2.49 9.49
C ILE A 66 14.80 -3.03 9.89
N VAL A 67 15.86 -2.54 9.25
CA VAL A 67 17.22 -3.09 9.38
C VAL A 67 17.72 -3.06 10.83
N GLU A 68 17.47 -1.98 11.57
CA GLU A 68 17.88 -1.87 12.98
C GLU A 68 17.14 -2.82 13.93
N ASN A 69 16.03 -3.42 13.50
CA ASN A 69 15.18 -4.28 14.32
C ASN A 69 15.03 -5.70 13.75
N THR A 70 15.53 -5.98 12.54
CA THR A 70 15.58 -7.32 11.95
C THR A 70 16.98 -7.91 12.05
N ALA A 71 17.11 -9.12 12.58
CA ALA A 71 18.41 -9.78 12.83
C ALA A 71 19.05 -10.42 11.59
N THR A 72 18.38 -10.43 10.43
CA THR A 72 18.81 -11.17 9.24
C THR A 72 18.85 -10.27 8.00
N ASN A 73 19.91 -10.42 7.19
CA ASN A 73 19.97 -9.90 5.83
C ASN A 73 18.69 -10.30 5.08
N PHE A 74 17.98 -9.32 4.55
CA PHE A 74 16.65 -9.45 3.97
C PHE A 74 16.76 -10.04 2.55
N GLU A 75 17.00 -11.35 2.44
CA GLU A 75 17.17 -12.02 1.14
C GLU A 75 15.87 -12.63 0.57
N ASP A 76 14.85 -12.87 1.40
CA ASP A 76 13.59 -13.47 0.98
C ASP A 76 12.57 -12.41 0.57
N CYS A 77 12.74 -11.81 -0.61
CA CYS A 77 11.62 -11.12 -1.24
C CYS A 77 10.56 -12.15 -1.68
N CYS A 78 9.27 -11.83 -1.53
CA CYS A 78 8.15 -12.53 -2.15
C CYS A 78 7.52 -13.76 -1.46
N LYS A 79 7.94 -14.20 -0.26
CA LYS A 79 7.25 -15.29 0.48
C LYS A 79 6.59 -14.78 1.76
N TYR A 80 5.29 -15.07 1.94
CA TYR A 80 4.65 -14.90 3.24
C TYR A 80 5.19 -15.94 4.22
N ILE A 81 5.83 -15.50 5.29
CA ILE A 81 6.37 -16.34 6.35
C ILE A 81 5.51 -16.09 7.61
N PRO A 82 4.64 -17.04 8.02
CA PRO A 82 3.75 -16.84 9.16
C PRO A 82 4.49 -16.54 10.48
N SER A 83 5.68 -17.13 10.66
CA SER A 83 6.58 -16.92 11.82
C SER A 83 7.60 -15.80 11.59
N PHE A 84 7.37 -14.91 10.62
CA PHE A 84 8.32 -13.84 10.33
C PHE A 84 8.51 -12.93 11.53
N ASN A 85 7.41 -12.54 12.20
CA ASN A 85 7.47 -11.71 13.40
C ASN A 85 8.30 -12.34 14.53
N ASP A 86 8.29 -13.67 14.66
CA ASP A 86 9.06 -14.37 15.69
C ASP A 86 10.57 -14.32 15.43
N LYS A 87 10.97 -14.06 14.17
CA LYS A 87 12.37 -13.87 13.77
C LYS A 87 12.84 -12.41 13.88
N ILE A 88 11.94 -11.47 14.18
CA ILE A 88 12.27 -10.05 14.33
C ILE A 88 12.48 -9.77 15.80
N ASN A 89 13.70 -9.40 16.17
CA ASN A 89 14.02 -9.02 17.53
C ASN A 89 13.65 -7.55 17.75
N TRP A 90 12.35 -7.26 17.78
CA TRP A 90 11.86 -5.92 18.10
C TRP A 90 12.35 -5.52 19.49
N LYS A 91 13.07 -4.38 19.58
CA LYS A 91 13.32 -3.72 20.87
C LYS A 91 11.97 -3.48 21.55
N ASP A 92 11.89 -3.55 22.88
CA ASP A 92 10.63 -3.53 23.65
C ASP A 92 9.64 -2.43 23.24
N LYS A 93 10.14 -1.26 22.84
CA LYS A 93 9.34 -0.12 22.33
C LYS A 93 8.58 -0.37 21.02
N TYR A 94 8.89 -1.44 20.29
CA TYR A 94 8.34 -1.75 18.96
C TYR A 94 7.59 -3.08 18.90
N LYS A 95 7.30 -3.72 20.04
CA LYS A 95 6.57 -5.00 20.10
C LYS A 95 5.15 -4.97 19.50
N ASN A 96 4.59 -3.78 19.28
CA ASN A 96 3.31 -3.62 18.59
C ASN A 96 3.44 -3.69 17.06
N ILE A 97 4.63 -3.46 16.49
CA ILE A 97 4.85 -3.43 15.04
C ILE A 97 4.90 -4.86 14.50
N SER A 98 4.40 -5.07 13.29
CA SER A 98 4.50 -6.35 12.60
C SER A 98 4.85 -6.12 11.15
N ILE A 99 5.96 -6.70 10.70
CA ILE A 99 6.34 -6.61 9.30
C ILE A 99 5.65 -7.74 8.57
N ILE A 100 4.95 -7.39 7.49
CA ILE A 100 4.35 -8.37 6.60
C ILE A 100 5.12 -8.29 5.28
N ASN A 101 5.96 -9.28 5.04
CA ASN A 101 6.67 -9.46 3.78
C ASN A 101 5.98 -10.56 2.95
N GLY A 102 5.83 -10.36 1.65
CA GLY A 102 5.25 -11.34 0.73
C GLY A 102 4.51 -10.75 -0.47
N TYR A 103 4.27 -11.61 -1.47
CA TYR A 103 3.45 -11.25 -2.63
C TYR A 103 1.97 -11.59 -2.39
N PHE A 104 1.14 -10.56 -2.20
CA PHE A 104 -0.29 -10.71 -1.87
C PHE A 104 -1.16 -10.72 -3.14
N GLN A 105 -1.12 -11.83 -3.89
CA GLN A 105 -1.96 -12.03 -5.08
C GLN A 105 -3.20 -12.90 -4.87
N SER A 106 -3.42 -13.46 -3.68
CA SER A 106 -4.53 -14.41 -3.49
C SER A 106 -5.89 -13.71 -3.40
N TYR A 107 -6.89 -14.27 -4.10
CA TYR A 107 -8.31 -13.90 -4.02
C TYR A 107 -8.86 -13.88 -2.59
N ARG A 108 -8.23 -14.61 -1.65
CA ARG A 108 -8.61 -14.66 -0.24
C ARG A 108 -8.64 -13.28 0.42
N TYR A 109 -7.89 -12.32 -0.11
CA TYR A 109 -7.84 -10.94 0.40
C TYR A 109 -8.83 -9.98 -0.28
N PHE A 110 -9.45 -10.41 -1.38
CA PHE A 110 -10.45 -9.66 -2.15
C PHE A 110 -11.84 -10.23 -1.93
N HIS A 111 -12.18 -10.53 -0.67
CA HIS A 111 -13.52 -10.99 -0.35
C HIS A 111 -14.54 -9.88 -0.66
N PRO A 112 -15.66 -10.15 -1.35
CA PRO A 112 -16.66 -9.14 -1.70
C PRO A 112 -17.16 -8.30 -0.51
N ALA A 113 -17.18 -8.89 0.68
CA ALA A 113 -17.51 -8.21 1.94
C ALA A 113 -16.59 -7.01 2.27
N HIS A 114 -15.42 -6.90 1.66
CA HIS A 114 -14.49 -5.79 1.86
C HIS A 114 -14.39 -4.86 0.65
N ALA A 115 -15.13 -5.12 -0.44
CA ALA A 115 -15.07 -4.32 -1.65
C ALA A 115 -15.32 -2.83 -1.39
N GLN A 116 -16.32 -2.50 -0.57
CA GLN A 116 -16.60 -1.10 -0.22
C GLN A 116 -15.45 -0.40 0.52
N LEU A 117 -14.75 -1.12 1.42
CA LEU A 117 -13.58 -0.57 2.10
C LEU A 117 -12.49 -0.23 1.09
N ILE A 118 -12.22 -1.16 0.17
CA ILE A 118 -11.15 -1.02 -0.82
C ILE A 118 -11.49 0.07 -1.83
N LEU A 119 -12.72 0.10 -2.35
CA LEU A 119 -13.17 1.12 -3.29
C LEU A 119 -13.06 2.54 -2.72
N LYS A 120 -13.37 2.74 -1.44
CA LYS A 120 -13.22 4.04 -0.77
C LYS A 120 -11.79 4.56 -0.76
N ASN A 121 -10.79 3.67 -0.82
CA ASN A 121 -9.37 4.04 -0.84
C ASN A 121 -8.85 4.34 -2.25
N PHE A 122 -9.51 3.88 -3.32
CA PHE A 122 -9.05 4.08 -4.70
C PHE A 122 -9.82 5.17 -5.44
N ASN A 123 -10.11 6.26 -4.76
CA ASN A 123 -10.57 7.48 -5.40
C ASN A 123 -9.35 8.29 -5.86
N PHE A 124 -9.30 8.66 -7.14
CA PHE A 124 -8.20 9.48 -7.65
C PHE A 124 -8.13 10.84 -6.94
N LEU A 125 -6.92 11.37 -6.81
CA LEU A 125 -6.74 12.75 -6.34
C LEU A 125 -7.38 13.74 -7.33
N PRO A 126 -7.95 14.87 -6.85
CA PRO A 126 -8.61 15.85 -7.70
C PRO A 126 -7.77 16.31 -8.90
N GLY A 127 -6.49 16.62 -8.69
CA GLY A 127 -5.60 17.04 -9.78
C GLY A 127 -5.35 15.97 -10.86
N ILE A 128 -5.49 14.67 -10.53
CA ILE A 128 -5.45 13.60 -11.53
C ILE A 128 -6.73 13.57 -12.35
N VAL A 129 -7.87 13.71 -11.68
CA VAL A 129 -9.19 13.75 -12.33
C VAL A 129 -9.28 14.95 -13.28
N GLU A 130 -8.87 16.13 -12.82
CA GLU A 130 -8.83 17.35 -13.63
C GLU A 130 -7.95 17.17 -14.86
N ARG A 131 -6.73 16.65 -14.69
CA ARG A 131 -5.81 16.41 -15.80
C ARG A 131 -6.36 15.37 -16.79
N ALA A 132 -7.01 14.32 -16.31
CA ALA A 132 -7.65 13.32 -17.17
C ALA A 132 -8.79 13.95 -17.98
N ASN A 133 -9.62 14.78 -17.35
CA ASN A 133 -10.71 15.48 -18.03
C ASN A 133 -10.21 16.44 -19.10
N LEU A 134 -9.11 17.17 -18.86
CA LEU A 134 -8.49 18.02 -19.89
C LEU A 134 -8.08 17.20 -21.11
N ILE A 135 -7.39 16.06 -20.91
CA ILE A 135 -6.97 15.18 -21.99
C ILE A 135 -8.17 14.63 -22.76
N LEU A 136 -9.22 14.18 -22.05
CA LEU A 136 -10.44 13.67 -22.68
C LEU A 136 -11.13 14.74 -23.52
N ASN A 137 -11.23 15.97 -23.00
CA ASN A 137 -11.83 17.09 -23.71
C ASN A 137 -11.01 17.44 -24.97
N ASP A 138 -9.68 17.44 -24.89
CA ASP A 138 -8.82 17.68 -26.05
C ASP A 138 -9.00 16.62 -27.14
N ILE A 139 -9.15 15.35 -26.75
CA ILE A 139 -9.42 14.25 -27.71
C ILE A 139 -10.79 14.41 -28.36
N LEU A 140 -11.83 14.70 -27.57
CA LEU A 140 -13.20 14.81 -28.05
C LEU A 140 -13.38 16.04 -28.96
N VAL A 141 -12.86 17.20 -28.56
CA VAL A 141 -12.95 18.45 -29.32
C VAL A 141 -11.97 18.44 -30.51
N GLY A 142 -10.78 17.85 -30.36
CA GLY A 142 -9.78 17.71 -31.42
C GLY A 142 -10.23 16.79 -32.55
N ASN A 143 -10.95 15.70 -32.25
CA ASN A 143 -11.54 14.81 -33.25
C ASN A 143 -12.75 15.44 -33.97
N GLY A 144 -13.46 16.38 -33.32
CA GLY A 144 -14.53 17.16 -33.96
C GLY A 144 -14.05 18.10 -35.09
N ARG A 145 -12.74 18.40 -35.17
CA ARG A 145 -12.15 19.22 -36.25
C ARG A 145 -11.65 18.40 -37.45
N LYS A 146 -11.62 17.07 -37.36
CA LYS A 146 -11.13 16.17 -38.43
C LYS A 146 -12.23 15.55 -39.29
N ILE A 147 -13.49 15.96 -39.11
CA ILE A 147 -14.59 15.62 -40.02
C ILE A 147 -14.87 16.87 -40.87
N LYS A 148 -14.16 16.99 -41.98
CA LYS A 148 -14.51 17.84 -43.13
C LYS A 148 -14.29 17.03 -44.39
#